data_AF-A0A6N6L9Q7-F1
#
_entry.id   AF-A0A6N6L9Q7-F1
#
_cell.length_a   1.000
_cell.length_b   1.000
_cell.length_c   1.000
_cell.angle_alpha   90.00
_cell.angle_beta   90.00
_cell.angle_gamma   90.00
#
_symmetry.space_group_name_H-M   'P 1'
#
loop_
_entity.id
_entity.type
_entity.pdbx_description
1 polymer ?
#
loop_
_entity_poly.entity_id
_entity_poly.type
_entity_poly.pdbx_seq_one_letter_code
_entity_poly.pdbx_strand_id
1 'polypeptide(L)'
;MGTASLTALLTGTLTGHQTGTAGYQLDIALYDVNDISLGNPLWLATDTRSSAGRQMVTVNDTFMSTFDFEYGKQYGLVARFSVDASDGGVADFSNTTRFALASAPGVRLHSQAGIDYGITAAVPEPESYAMLLAGLGLMGLIAHRRR
;
A
#
# COMPACT_ATOMS: atom_id res chain seq x y z
N MET A 1 -11.42 -11.32 -17.12
CA MET A 1 -11.29 -10.07 -16.34
C MET A 1 -11.16 -10.43 -14.88
N GLY A 2 -10.25 -9.77 -14.17
CA GLY A 2 -10.19 -9.77 -12.71
C GLY A 2 -10.41 -8.34 -12.19
N THR A 3 -10.74 -8.23 -10.91
CA THR A 3 -10.90 -6.93 -10.23
C THR A 3 -9.90 -6.84 -9.09
N ALA A 4 -9.29 -5.67 -8.93
CA ALA A 4 -8.39 -5.36 -7.83
C ALA A 4 -8.84 -4.06 -7.14
N SER A 5 -8.43 -3.89 -5.90
CA SER A 5 -8.70 -2.69 -5.13
C SER A 5 -7.42 -2.09 -4.57
N LEU A 6 -7.40 -0.76 -4.56
CA LEU A 6 -6.34 0.07 -4.02
C LEU A 6 -6.91 0.86 -2.84
N THR A 7 -6.15 0.86 -1.75
CA THR A 7 -6.38 1.79 -0.63
C THR A 7 -5.08 2.54 -0.35
N ALA A 8 -5.14 3.87 -0.33
CA ALA A 8 -4.03 4.73 0.07
C ALA A 8 -4.44 5.56 1.29
N LEU A 9 -3.63 5.53 2.35
CA LEU A 9 -3.77 6.40 3.51
C LEU A 9 -2.68 7.45 3.48
N LEU A 10 -3.11 8.71 3.63
CA LEU A 10 -2.23 9.86 3.70
C LEU A 10 -2.46 10.60 5.02
N THR A 11 -1.45 10.63 5.86
CA THR A 11 -1.49 11.36 7.12
C THR A 11 -0.31 12.30 7.24
N GLY A 12 -0.55 13.54 7.64
CA GLY A 12 0.51 14.52 7.80
C GLY A 12 -0.01 15.87 8.27
N THR A 13 0.87 16.86 8.25
CA THR A 13 0.53 18.25 8.58
C THR A 13 1.15 19.19 7.55
N LEU A 14 0.40 20.23 7.21
CA LEU A 14 0.85 21.34 6.38
C LEU A 14 0.76 22.60 7.23
N THR A 15 1.90 23.17 7.59
CA THR A 15 1.96 24.42 8.35
C THR A 15 2.44 25.54 7.45
N GLY A 16 1.55 26.49 7.17
CA GLY A 16 1.91 27.74 6.53
C GLY A 16 2.54 28.71 7.53
N HIS A 17 3.34 29.64 7.01
CA HIS A 17 3.89 30.76 7.78
C HIS A 17 3.37 32.09 7.16
N GLN A 18 3.71 33.25 7.73
CA GLN A 18 3.17 34.55 7.28
C GLN A 18 3.25 34.76 5.76
N THR A 19 4.34 34.33 5.13
CA THR A 19 4.52 34.29 3.67
C THR A 19 4.77 32.86 3.14
N GLY A 20 4.84 31.87 4.03
CA GLY A 20 5.23 30.49 3.70
C GLY A 20 4.07 29.60 3.32
N THR A 21 4.29 28.72 2.35
CA THR A 21 3.34 27.69 1.93
C THR A 21 3.88 26.30 2.22
N ALA A 22 2.98 25.36 2.47
CA ALA A 22 3.27 23.94 2.60
C ALA A 22 2.22 23.17 1.81
N GLY A 23 2.64 22.20 1.00
CA GLY A 23 1.75 21.47 0.12
C GLY A 23 2.17 20.04 -0.12
N TYR A 24 1.25 19.29 -0.71
CA TYR A 24 1.54 18.00 -1.30
C TYR A 24 0.72 17.76 -2.56
N GLN A 25 1.22 16.84 -3.37
CA GLN A 25 0.53 16.26 -4.50
C GLN A 25 0.65 14.73 -4.44
N LEU A 26 -0.49 14.05 -4.47
CA LEU A 26 -0.59 12.60 -4.56
C LEU A 26 -1.22 12.23 -5.90
N ASP A 27 -0.55 11.36 -6.64
CA ASP A 27 -0.99 10.88 -7.94
C ASP A 27 -0.81 9.37 -8.01
N ILE A 28 -1.90 8.62 -8.16
CA ILE A 28 -1.88 7.17 -8.31
C ILE A 28 -2.57 6.79 -9.61
N ALA A 29 -1.81 6.10 -10.47
CA ALA A 29 -2.22 5.77 -11.82
C ALA A 29 -1.81 4.34 -12.19
N LEU A 30 -2.66 3.69 -12.99
CA LEU A 30 -2.33 2.46 -13.70
C LEU A 30 -2.01 2.77 -15.15
N TYR A 31 -1.01 2.08 -15.69
CA TYR A 31 -0.65 2.10 -17.10
C TYR A 31 -0.55 0.67 -17.61
N ASP A 32 -0.94 0.45 -18.87
CA ASP A 32 -0.52 -0.76 -19.58
C ASP A 32 0.98 -0.64 -19.84
N VAL A 33 1.77 -1.62 -19.41
CA VAL A 33 3.24 -1.58 -19.57
C VAL A 33 3.63 -1.59 -21.06
N ASN A 34 2.77 -2.10 -21.92
CA ASN A 34 3.00 -2.11 -23.37
C ASN A 34 2.58 -0.80 -24.05
N ASP A 35 1.88 0.10 -23.35
CA ASP A 35 1.59 1.43 -23.86
C ASP A 35 2.79 2.35 -23.65
N ILE A 36 3.61 2.41 -24.70
CA ILE A 36 4.86 3.19 -24.78
C ILE A 36 4.60 4.70 -24.63
N SER A 37 3.36 5.16 -24.85
CA SER A 37 3.04 6.58 -24.75
C SER A 37 2.93 7.06 -23.30
N LEU A 38 2.67 6.15 -22.35
CA LEU A 38 2.32 6.45 -20.94
C LEU A 38 1.26 7.58 -20.81
N GLY A 39 0.52 7.87 -21.88
CA GLY A 39 -0.22 9.13 -22.04
C GLY A 39 -1.65 9.05 -21.56
N ASN A 40 -2.19 7.84 -21.42
CA ASN A 40 -3.57 7.60 -20.99
C ASN A 40 -3.62 6.70 -19.75
N PRO A 41 -3.09 7.15 -18.59
CA PRO A 41 -3.23 6.40 -17.36
C PRO A 41 -4.69 6.29 -16.93
N LEU A 42 -5.04 5.16 -16.31
CA LEU A 42 -6.23 5.09 -15.48
C LEU A 42 -5.90 5.69 -14.12
N TRP A 43 -6.40 6.89 -13.85
CA TRP A 43 -6.25 7.56 -12.56
C TRP A 43 -7.09 6.87 -11.49
N LEU A 44 -6.44 6.40 -10.43
CA LEU A 44 -7.09 5.77 -9.28
C LEU A 44 -7.27 6.75 -8.13
N ALA A 45 -6.31 7.67 -7.96
CA ALA A 45 -6.40 8.77 -7.02
C ALA A 45 -5.56 9.94 -7.54
N THR A 46 -6.09 11.15 -7.42
CA THR A 46 -5.31 12.39 -7.54
C THR A 46 -5.78 13.32 -6.44
N ASP A 47 -4.84 13.88 -5.70
CA ASP A 47 -5.14 14.87 -4.68
C ASP A 47 -4.01 15.89 -4.58
N THR A 48 -4.37 17.12 -4.31
CA THR A 48 -3.41 18.23 -4.14
C THR A 48 -3.95 19.15 -3.08
N ARG A 49 -3.13 19.44 -2.08
CA ARG A 49 -3.51 20.32 -0.98
C ARG A 49 -2.35 21.19 -0.58
N SER A 50 -2.66 22.45 -0.31
CA SER A 50 -1.70 23.42 0.22
C SER A 50 -2.28 24.17 1.41
N SER A 51 -1.44 24.55 2.36
CA SER A 51 -1.72 25.54 3.38
C SER A 51 -0.81 26.77 3.20
N ALA A 52 -1.38 27.94 3.48
CA ALA A 52 -0.71 29.23 3.39
C ALA A 52 -1.16 30.12 4.54
N GLY A 53 -0.37 31.15 4.84
CA GLY A 53 -0.60 32.00 6.00
C GLY A 53 -0.34 31.24 7.30
N ARG A 54 -0.52 31.90 8.44
CA ARG A 54 -0.17 31.34 9.76
C ARG A 54 -1.21 30.32 10.24
N GLN A 55 -1.29 29.19 9.56
CA GLN A 55 -2.26 28.13 9.81
C GLN A 55 -1.59 26.77 9.69
N MET A 56 -2.00 25.86 10.58
CA MET A 56 -1.69 24.43 10.48
C MET A 56 -2.92 23.68 9.98
N VAL A 57 -2.71 22.80 9.00
CA VAL A 57 -3.73 21.94 8.41
C VAL A 57 -3.30 20.50 8.63
N THR A 58 -4.15 19.72 9.31
CA THR A 58 -3.95 18.28 9.43
C THR A 58 -4.52 17.57 8.20
N VAL A 59 -3.76 16.62 7.70
CA VAL A 59 -4.11 15.73 6.59
C VAL A 59 -4.36 14.35 7.18
N ASN A 60 -5.52 13.77 6.92
CA ASN A 60 -5.89 12.42 7.36
C ASN A 60 -6.89 11.84 6.36
N ASP A 61 -6.39 11.62 5.15
CA ASP A 61 -7.20 11.30 3.98
C ASP A 61 -7.04 9.81 3.63
N THR A 62 -8.13 9.20 3.17
CA THR A 62 -8.16 7.81 2.71
C THR A 62 -8.73 7.77 1.31
N PHE A 63 -7.95 7.23 0.37
CA PHE A 63 -8.35 7.06 -1.02
C PHE A 63 -8.62 5.58 -1.27
N MET A 64 -9.79 5.27 -1.81
CA MET A 64 -10.18 3.90 -2.16
C MET A 64 -10.58 3.87 -3.62
N SER A 65 -10.05 2.90 -4.36
CA SER A 65 -10.37 2.72 -5.78
C SER A 65 -10.47 1.24 -6.12
N THR A 66 -11.32 0.92 -7.08
CA THR A 66 -11.45 -0.41 -7.65
C THR A 66 -11.25 -0.31 -9.14
N PHE A 67 -10.52 -1.24 -9.71
CA PHE A 67 -10.23 -1.26 -11.14
C PHE A 67 -10.26 -2.69 -11.67
N ASP A 68 -10.68 -2.80 -12.92
CA ASP A 68 -10.70 -4.06 -13.64
C ASP A 68 -9.44 -4.21 -14.48
N PHE A 69 -8.99 -5.45 -14.65
CA PHE A 69 -7.82 -5.80 -15.45
C PHE A 69 -8.05 -7.09 -16.24
N GLU A 70 -7.33 -7.22 -17.35
CA GLU A 70 -7.31 -8.44 -18.15
C GLU A 70 -6.23 -9.40 -17.65
N TYR A 71 -6.57 -10.68 -17.50
CA TYR A 71 -5.57 -11.70 -17.19
C TYR A 71 -4.59 -11.85 -18.36
N GLY A 72 -3.31 -12.06 -18.04
CA GLY A 72 -2.24 -12.20 -19.04
C GLY A 72 -1.69 -10.87 -19.56
N LYS A 73 -2.28 -9.72 -19.19
CA LYS A 73 -1.69 -8.41 -19.43
C LYS A 73 -0.90 -7.94 -18.22
N GLN A 74 0.15 -7.16 -18.48
CA GLN A 74 0.95 -6.54 -17.43
C GLN A 74 0.56 -5.07 -17.31
N TYR A 75 0.21 -4.68 -16.09
CA TYR A 75 -0.07 -3.30 -15.75
C TYR A 75 0.99 -2.82 -14.78
N GLY A 76 1.42 -1.58 -14.96
CA GLY A 76 2.24 -0.91 -13.98
C GLY A 76 1.39 0.01 -13.14
N LEU A 77 1.67 0.03 -11.84
CA LEU A 77 1.08 0.96 -10.90
C LEU A 77 2.15 1.98 -10.52
N VAL A 78 1.88 3.26 -10.73
CA VAL A 78 2.72 4.36 -10.26
C VAL A 78 1.96 5.10 -9.17
N ALA A 79 2.57 5.21 -8.00
CA ALA A 79 2.17 6.12 -6.96
C ALA A 79 3.27 7.17 -6.80
N ARG A 80 2.94 8.42 -7.10
CA ARG A 80 3.81 9.57 -6.90
C ARG A 80 3.26 10.38 -5.75
N PHE A 81 4.10 10.57 -4.74
CA PHE A 81 3.82 11.46 -3.64
C PHE A 81 4.92 12.53 -3.63
N SER A 82 4.52 13.77 -3.84
CA SER A 82 5.39 14.94 -3.81
C SER A 82 4.98 15.84 -2.67
N VAL A 83 5.97 16.41 -1.99
CA VAL A 83 5.78 17.35 -0.90
C VAL A 83 6.55 18.60 -1.24
N ASP A 84 5.91 19.74 -1.09
CA ASP A 84 6.51 21.04 -1.34
C ASP A 84 6.33 21.96 -0.13
N ALA A 85 7.33 22.81 0.08
CA ALA A 85 7.25 23.87 1.07
C ALA A 85 8.10 25.05 0.61
N SER A 86 7.61 26.26 0.85
CA SER A 86 8.29 27.50 0.49
C SER A 86 8.21 28.52 1.63
N ASP A 87 9.17 29.45 1.65
CA ASP A 87 9.20 30.60 2.57
C ASP A 87 8.93 30.26 4.05
N GLY A 88 9.52 29.15 4.51
CA GLY A 88 9.43 28.69 5.90
C GLY A 88 8.15 27.92 6.24
N GLY A 89 7.31 27.58 5.25
CA GLY A 89 6.29 26.56 5.41
C GLY A 89 6.90 25.19 5.75
N VAL A 90 6.12 24.34 6.40
CA VAL A 90 6.53 22.99 6.79
C VAL A 90 5.46 22.01 6.36
N ALA A 91 5.84 21.07 5.50
CA ALA A 91 5.01 19.93 5.14
C ALA A 91 5.64 18.67 5.75
N ASP A 92 4.97 18.10 6.74
CA ASP A 92 5.45 16.92 7.46
C ASP A 92 4.53 15.72 7.23
N PHE A 93 5.09 14.70 6.58
CA PHE A 93 4.48 13.40 6.31
C PHE A 93 5.34 12.24 6.82
N SER A 94 6.30 12.51 7.71
CA SER A 94 7.22 11.51 8.30
C SER A 94 6.49 10.35 9.00
N ASN A 95 5.27 10.64 9.46
CA ASN A 95 4.15 9.76 9.85
C ASN A 95 3.86 8.51 9.00
N THR A 96 3.25 8.73 7.82
CA THR A 96 2.56 7.67 7.08
C THR A 96 2.15 8.12 5.68
N THR A 97 2.75 7.51 4.66
CA THR A 97 2.02 7.14 3.44
C THR A 97 1.96 5.62 3.42
N ARG A 98 0.76 5.05 3.43
CA ARG A 98 0.56 3.60 3.31
C ARG A 98 -0.22 3.33 2.04
N PHE A 99 0.35 2.51 1.17
CA PHE A 99 -0.30 2.00 -0.03
C PHE A 99 -0.58 0.51 0.17
N ALA A 100 -1.85 0.13 0.12
CA ALA A 100 -2.27 -1.25 0.16
C ALA A 100 -2.94 -1.60 -1.18
N LEU A 101 -2.42 -2.65 -1.82
CA LEU A 101 -3.00 -3.20 -3.05
C LEU A 101 -3.50 -4.61 -2.75
N ALA A 102 -4.80 -4.82 -2.92
CA ALA A 102 -5.41 -6.14 -2.84
C ALA A 102 -5.68 -6.64 -4.26
N SER A 103 -5.05 -7.77 -4.61
CA SER A 103 -5.20 -8.38 -5.92
C SER A 103 -5.99 -9.68 -5.85
N ALA A 104 -6.71 -10.00 -6.92
CA ALA A 104 -7.40 -11.29 -7.05
C ALA A 104 -6.42 -12.48 -7.01
N PRO A 105 -6.88 -13.69 -6.66
CA PRO A 105 -6.05 -14.89 -6.69
C PRO A 105 -5.37 -15.09 -8.06
N GLY A 106 -4.09 -15.47 -8.04
CA GLY A 106 -3.29 -15.70 -9.26
C GLY A 106 -2.64 -14.45 -9.85
N VAL A 107 -2.85 -13.26 -9.26
CA VAL A 107 -2.11 -12.04 -9.60
C VAL A 107 -0.77 -12.03 -8.85
N ARG A 108 0.31 -11.67 -9.55
CA ARG A 108 1.62 -11.43 -8.97
C ARG A 108 1.89 -9.92 -8.95
N LEU A 109 2.34 -9.43 -7.81
CA LEU A 109 2.78 -8.04 -7.66
C LEU A 109 4.31 -8.04 -7.68
N HIS A 110 4.90 -7.35 -8.65
CA HIS A 110 6.34 -7.24 -8.80
C HIS A 110 6.76 -5.77 -8.70
N SER A 111 7.68 -5.47 -7.78
CA SER A 111 8.32 -4.16 -7.69
C SER A 111 9.40 -4.04 -8.75
N GLN A 112 9.55 -2.84 -9.32
CA GLN A 112 10.66 -2.54 -10.23
C GLN A 112 12.04 -2.75 -9.59
N ALA A 113 12.14 -2.73 -8.26
CA ALA A 113 13.35 -3.06 -7.53
C ALA A 113 13.65 -4.58 -7.47
N GLY A 114 12.84 -5.42 -8.14
CA GLY A 114 13.01 -6.87 -8.19
C GLY A 114 12.38 -7.64 -7.03
N ILE A 115 11.48 -7.00 -6.27
CA ILE A 115 10.79 -7.65 -5.14
C ILE A 115 9.45 -8.20 -5.62
N ASP A 116 9.28 -9.51 -5.54
CA ASP A 116 7.99 -10.18 -5.75
C ASP A 116 7.17 -10.18 -4.45
N TYR A 117 6.07 -9.43 -4.43
CA TYR A 117 5.04 -9.53 -3.41
C TYR A 117 4.07 -10.65 -3.79
N GLY A 118 4.48 -11.88 -3.48
CA GLY A 118 3.57 -13.02 -3.55
C GLY A 118 2.55 -12.94 -2.42
N ILE A 119 1.26 -12.82 -2.76
CA ILE A 119 0.19 -13.15 -1.80
C ILE A 119 0.18 -14.68 -1.68
N THR A 120 1.13 -15.23 -0.95
CA THR A 120 1.15 -16.65 -0.62
C THR A 120 0.01 -16.89 0.34
N ALA A 121 -0.95 -17.76 -0.02
CA ALA A 121 -1.86 -18.33 0.96
C ALA A 121 -1.02 -18.85 2.12
N ALA A 122 -1.43 -18.60 3.37
CA ALA A 122 -0.76 -19.16 4.54
C ALA A 122 -0.69 -20.68 4.34
N VAL A 123 0.48 -21.18 3.93
CA VAL A 123 0.70 -22.61 3.75
C VAL A 123 0.73 -23.17 5.16
N PRO A 124 -0.20 -24.05 5.52
CA PRO A 124 -0.12 -24.72 6.80
C PRO A 124 1.16 -25.56 6.78
N GLU A 125 2.17 -25.15 7.55
CA GLU A 125 3.43 -25.87 7.59
C GLU A 125 3.14 -27.32 8.04
N PRO A 126 3.36 -28.33 7.18
CA PRO A 126 3.03 -29.72 7.51
C PRO A 126 3.75 -30.19 8.78
N GLU A 127 4.94 -29.63 9.00
CA GLU A 127 5.80 -29.87 10.15
C GLU A 127 5.27 -29.27 11.46
N SER A 128 4.59 -28.13 11.43
CA SER A 128 3.99 -27.54 12.64
C SER A 128 2.86 -28.43 13.20
N TYR A 129 2.08 -29.08 12.33
CA TYR A 129 1.10 -30.08 12.77
C TYR A 129 1.76 -31.36 13.27
N ALA A 130 2.85 -31.80 12.64
CA ALA A 130 3.60 -32.96 13.10
C ALA A 130 4.22 -32.71 14.49
N MET A 131 4.77 -31.52 14.73
CA MET A 131 5.34 -31.12 16.03
C MET A 131 4.26 -30.91 17.10
N LEU A 132 3.10 -30.37 16.72
CA LEU A 132 1.93 -30.29 17.60
C LEU A 132 1.44 -31.69 18.01
N LEU A 133 1.31 -32.60 17.04
CA LEU A 133 0.91 -33.99 17.29
C LEU A 133 1.96 -34.77 18.08
N ALA A 134 3.25 -34.55 17.82
CA ALA A 134 4.34 -35.15 18.59
C ALA A 134 4.34 -34.65 20.04
N GLY A 135 4.13 -33.34 20.26
CA GLY A 135 3.99 -32.75 21.58
C GLY A 135 2.77 -33.30 22.33
N LEU A 136 1.62 -33.39 21.67
CA LEU A 136 0.40 -33.99 22.24
C LEU A 136 0.56 -35.48 22.53
N GLY A 137 1.24 -36.23 21.65
CA GLY A 137 1.56 -37.64 21.84
C GLY A 137 2.46 -37.89 23.05
N LEU A 138 3.47 -37.03 23.25
CA LEU A 138 4.36 -37.10 24.41
C LEU A 138 3.59 -36.84 25.72
N MET A 139 2.72 -35.82 25.73
CA MET A 139 1.90 -35.50 26.90
C MET A 139 0.90 -36.62 27.22
N GLY A 140 0.28 -37.24 26.20
CA GLY A 140 -0.58 -38.41 26.36
C GLY A 140 0.16 -39.60 26.98
N LEU A 141 1.39 -39.86 26.53
CA LEU A 141 2.27 -40.90 27.09
C LEU A 141 2.62 -40.63 28.56
N ILE A 142 2.95 -39.39 28.93
CA ILE A 142 3.25 -39.02 30.32
C ILE A 142 2.01 -39.18 31.21
N ALA A 143 0.83 -38.78 30.73
CA ALA A 143 -0.42 -38.92 31.46
C ALA A 143 -0.82 -40.39 31.65
N HIS A 144 -0.56 -41.25 30.67
CA HIS A 144 -0.85 -42.69 30.77
C HIS A 144 0.00 -43.39 31.84
N ARG A 145 1.24 -42.95 32.05
CA ARG A 145 2.16 -43.52 33.07
C ARG A 145 1.85 -43.08 34.50
N ARG A 146 0.95 -42.11 34.69
CA ARG A 146 0.55 -41.56 35.99
C ARG A 146 -0.81 -42.09 36.48
N ARG A 147 -1.48 -42.91 35.67
CA ARG A 147 -2.60 -43.75 36.08
C ARG A 147 -2.08 -45.15 36.38
#